data_AF-A0A6V7HWC1-F1
#
_entry.id   AF-A0A6V7HWC1-F1
#
_cell.length_a   1.000
_cell.length_b   1.000
_cell.length_c   1.000
_cell.angle_alpha   90.00
_cell.angle_beta   90.00
_cell.angle_gamma   90.00
#
_symmetry.space_group_name_H-M   'P 1'
#
loop_
_entity.id
_entity.type
_entity.pdbx_description
1 polymer ?
#
loop_
_entity_poly.entity_id
_entity_poly.type
_entity_poly.pdbx_seq_one_letter_code
_entity_poly.pdbx_strand_id
1 'polypeptide(L)'
;IIQGHWTRGLIPTIFGGPLQCTYQLHSISLHWGESDEDGTEHSIDQVKYPFEVQLLHMREANQRTIVSETDECDVDAAVVSYLFQVGFFFNSIKQI
;
A
#
# COMPACT_ATOMS: atom_id res chain seq x y z
N ILE A 1 12.87 -7.74 -5.56
CA ILE A 1 11.54 -7.80 -4.92
C ILE A 1 11.75 -8.18 -3.46
N ILE A 2 11.38 -7.31 -2.52
CA ILE A 2 11.36 -7.64 -1.09
C ILE A 2 9.98 -8.22 -0.80
N GLN A 3 9.88 -9.37 -0.14
CA GLN A 3 8.61 -9.97 0.25
C GLN A 3 8.65 -10.27 1.75
N GLY A 4 7.67 -9.74 2.50
CA GLY A 4 7.47 -10.06 3.92
C GLY A 4 6.46 -11.19 4.07
N HIS A 5 6.74 -12.17 4.93
CA HIS A 5 5.82 -13.27 5.24
C HIS A 5 5.35 -13.16 6.69
N TRP A 6 4.05 -13.28 6.92
CA TRP A 6 3.42 -13.08 8.23
C TRP A 6 2.89 -14.40 8.81
N THR A 7 2.98 -14.58 10.13
CA THR A 7 2.41 -15.75 10.83
C THR A 7 0.94 -15.51 11.19
N ARG A 8 0.13 -16.59 11.24
CA ARG A 8 -1.31 -16.52 11.53
C ARG A 8 -1.58 -15.81 12.86
N GLY A 9 -2.44 -14.79 12.83
CA GLY A 9 -3.00 -14.12 14.00
C GLY A 9 -2.57 -12.66 14.20
N LEU A 10 -1.56 -12.16 13.48
CA LEU A 10 -1.07 -10.77 13.60
C LEU A 10 -0.84 -10.11 12.23
N ILE A 11 -1.62 -10.50 11.21
CA ILE A 11 -1.49 -9.92 9.88
C ILE A 11 -2.16 -8.53 9.88
N PRO A 12 -1.46 -7.46 9.48
CA PRO A 12 -2.08 -6.14 9.36
C PRO A 12 -3.30 -6.17 8.43
N THR A 13 -4.36 -5.43 8.79
CA THR A 13 -5.60 -5.37 8.02
C THR A 13 -6.01 -3.94 7.71
N ILE A 14 -6.67 -3.76 6.56
CA ILE A 14 -7.35 -2.51 6.19
C ILE A 14 -8.85 -2.73 6.05
N PHE A 15 -9.65 -1.72 6.42
CA PHE A 15 -11.10 -1.67 6.31
C PHE A 15 -11.59 -0.21 6.24
N GLY A 16 -12.82 0.02 5.78
CA GLY A 16 -13.43 1.35 5.67
C GLY A 16 -13.11 2.09 4.36
N GLY A 17 -13.48 3.36 4.28
CA GLY A 17 -13.37 4.14 3.04
C GLY A 17 -14.20 3.51 1.91
N PRO A 18 -13.64 3.27 0.72
CA PRO A 18 -14.35 2.61 -0.38
C PRO A 18 -14.41 1.08 -0.24
N LEU A 19 -13.82 0.49 0.82
CA LEU A 19 -13.75 -0.96 0.99
C LEU A 19 -15.03 -1.51 1.65
N GLN A 20 -15.66 -2.48 1.00
CA GLN A 20 -16.84 -3.20 1.52
C GLN A 20 -16.45 -4.31 2.51
N CYS A 21 -15.20 -4.78 2.47
CA CYS A 21 -14.67 -5.88 3.27
C CYS A 21 -13.41 -5.51 4.05
N THR A 22 -12.94 -6.45 4.88
CA THR A 22 -11.63 -6.38 5.53
C THR A 22 -10.59 -7.14 4.72
N TYR A 23 -9.44 -6.52 4.46
CA TYR A 23 -8.36 -7.09 3.66
C TYR A 23 -7.08 -7.23 4.47
N GLN A 24 -6.45 -8.41 4.41
CA GLN A 24 -5.21 -8.74 5.09
C GLN A 24 -4.01 -8.46 4.20
N LEU A 25 -2.96 -7.84 4.77
CA LEU A 25 -1.71 -7.58 4.07
C LEU A 25 -1.09 -8.89 3.57
N HIS A 26 -0.87 -8.96 2.27
CA HIS A 26 -0.31 -10.13 1.60
C HIS A 26 1.14 -9.90 1.19
N SER A 27 1.44 -8.77 0.55
CA SER A 27 2.80 -8.43 0.11
C SER A 27 3.04 -6.93 0.07
N ILE A 28 4.32 -6.55 0.07
CA ILE A 28 4.78 -5.19 -0.09
C ILE A 28 5.71 -5.17 -1.30
N SER A 29 5.44 -4.31 -2.27
CA SER A 29 6.28 -4.08 -3.45
C SER A 29 6.86 -2.68 -3.40
N LEU A 30 8.10 -2.56 -3.84
CA LEU A 30 8.84 -1.30 -3.88
C LEU A 30 9.22 -1.02 -5.33
N HIS A 31 8.94 0.18 -5.81
CA HIS A 31 9.33 0.65 -7.14
C HIS A 31 10.18 1.92 -6.99
N TRP A 32 11.29 1.99 -7.73
CA TRP A 32 12.17 3.15 -7.79
C TRP A 32 12.76 3.26 -9.20
N GLY A 33 13.14 4.47 -9.59
CA GLY A 33 13.78 4.77 -10.85
C GLY A 33 15.28 4.97 -10.70
N GLU A 34 15.93 5.34 -11.81
CA GLU A 34 17.35 5.68 -11.83
C GLU A 34 17.64 7.08 -11.27
N SER A 35 16.63 7.95 -11.21
CA SER A 35 16.75 9.35 -10.79
C SER A 35 15.60 9.77 -9.89
N ASP A 36 15.74 10.93 -9.24
CA ASP A 36 14.68 11.49 -8.38
C ASP A 36 13.44 11.98 -9.16
N GLU A 37 13.51 12.01 -10.50
CA GLU A 37 12.41 12.44 -11.36
C GLU A 37 11.54 11.27 -11.87
N ASP A 38 11.93 10.02 -11.57
CA ASP A 38 11.26 8.82 -12.06
C ASP A 38 11.32 7.69 -11.01
N GLY A 39 10.33 6.80 -11.03
CA GLY A 39 10.36 5.61 -10.17
C GLY A 39 9.00 5.12 -9.71
N THR A 40 8.02 5.99 -9.56
CA THR A 40 6.65 5.56 -9.26
C THR A 40 5.96 5.01 -10.49
N GLU A 41 5.11 3.99 -10.30
CA GLU A 41 4.21 3.50 -11.34
C GLU A 41 3.06 4.51 -11.53
N HIS A 42 2.53 5.05 -10.44
CA HIS A 42 1.50 6.07 -10.46
C HIS A 42 2.08 7.49 -10.68
N SER A 43 1.27 8.40 -11.19
CA SER A 43 1.56 9.83 -11.30
C SER A 43 0.41 10.66 -10.75
N ILE A 44 0.73 11.85 -10.24
CA ILE A 44 -0.26 12.86 -9.83
C ILE A 44 -0.05 14.07 -10.74
N ASP A 45 -1.09 14.47 -11.47
CA ASP A 45 -1.00 15.55 -12.47
C ASP A 45 0.16 15.37 -13.47
N GLN A 46 0.40 14.12 -13.89
CA GLN A 46 1.50 13.70 -14.77
C GLN A 46 2.90 13.79 -14.15
N VAL A 47 3.02 14.17 -12.88
CA VAL A 47 4.30 14.19 -12.15
C VAL A 47 4.55 12.82 -11.53
N LYS A 48 5.75 12.28 -11.79
CA LYS A 48 6.29 11.06 -11.19
C LYS A 48 7.10 11.39 -9.94
N TYR A 49 7.19 10.42 -9.04
CA TYR A 49 7.96 10.54 -7.82
C TYR A 49 9.14 9.53 -7.84
N PRO A 50 10.18 9.74 -7.02
CA PRO A 50 11.33 8.84 -6.97
C PRO A 50 11.02 7.41 -6.53
N PHE A 51 10.01 7.22 -5.67
CA PHE A 51 9.81 5.96 -4.96
C PHE A 51 8.34 5.69 -4.62
N GLU A 52 7.89 4.46 -4.87
CA GLU A 52 6.54 3.99 -4.56
C GLU A 52 6.59 2.72 -3.69
N VAL A 53 5.75 2.67 -2.65
CA VAL A 53 5.46 1.45 -1.89
C VAL A 53 4.03 1.04 -2.15
N GLN A 54 3.85 -0.18 -2.66
CA GLN A 54 2.55 -0.79 -2.89
C GLN A 54 2.31 -1.90 -1.87
N LEU A 55 1.26 -1.79 -1.07
CA LEU A 55 0.83 -2.83 -0.15
C LEU A 55 -0.39 -3.55 -0.71
N LEU A 56 -0.19 -4.78 -1.18
CA LEU A 56 -1.26 -5.65 -1.65
C LEU A 56 -1.94 -6.32 -0.46
N HIS A 57 -3.24 -6.12 -0.36
CA HIS A 57 -4.10 -6.75 0.63
C HIS A 57 -5.09 -7.67 -0.07
N MET A 58 -5.26 -8.87 0.45
CA MET A 58 -6.21 -9.86 -0.06
C MET A 58 -7.37 -10.01 0.92
N ARG A 59 -8.58 -10.24 0.42
CA ARG A 59 -9.75 -10.50 1.25
C ARG A 59 -9.47 -11.63 2.24
N GLU A 60 -9.84 -11.42 3.50
CA GLU A 60 -9.60 -12.39 4.57
C GLU A 60 -10.25 -13.76 4.24
N ALA A 61 -9.48 -14.84 4.35
CA ALA A 61 -9.95 -16.18 4.02
C ALA A 61 -11.12 -16.65 4.92
N ASN A 62 -11.18 -16.16 6.15
CA ASN A 62 -12.26 -16.45 7.08
C ASN A 62 -13.60 -15.84 6.62
N GLN A 63 -13.57 -14.70 5.93
CA GLN A 63 -14.74 -14.08 5.32
C GLN A 63 -15.22 -14.85 4.08
N ARG A 64 -14.29 -15.47 3.31
CA ARG A 64 -14.65 -16.31 2.14
C ARG A 64 -15.45 -17.56 2.48
N THR A 65 -15.47 -18.00 3.73
CA THR A 65 -16.19 -19.23 4.13
C THR A 65 -17.65 -18.93 4.50
N ILE A 66 -17.99 -17.67 4.80
CA ILE A 66 -19.35 -17.21 5.08
C ILE A 66 -19.92 -16.60 3.80
N VAL A 67 -20.13 -17.42 2.78
CA VAL A 67 -20.79 -16.95 1.55
C VAL A 67 -22.30 -17.02 1.78
N SER A 68 -22.89 -15.91 2.21
CA SER A 68 -24.32 -15.66 1.95
C SER A 68 -24.47 -15.18 0.50
N GLU A 69 -25.58 -15.52 -0.17
CA GLU A 69 -25.94 -15.09 -1.54
C GLU A 69 -25.93 -13.57 -1.78
N THR A 70 -25.73 -12.77 -0.73
CA THR A 70 -25.67 -11.31 -0.71
C THR A 70 -24.27 -10.79 -0.29
N ASP A 71 -23.20 -11.43 -0.75
CA ASP A 71 -21.83 -11.02 -0.41
C ASP A 71 -21.57 -9.62 -0.97
N GLU A 72 -21.58 -8.59 -0.09
CA GLU A 72 -21.40 -7.19 -0.47
C GLU A 72 -19.98 -6.89 -1.00
N CYS A 73 -19.07 -7.86 -0.96
CA CYS A 73 -17.67 -7.66 -1.27
C CYS A 73 -17.32 -8.13 -2.68
N ASP A 74 -17.47 -7.23 -3.65
CA ASP A 74 -17.25 -7.51 -5.07
C ASP A 74 -15.76 -7.65 -5.46
N VAL A 75 -14.83 -7.25 -4.60
CA VAL A 75 -13.39 -7.23 -4.90
C VAL A 75 -12.58 -8.13 -3.97
N ASP A 76 -11.68 -8.92 -4.55
CA ASP A 76 -10.83 -9.89 -3.84
C ASP A 76 -9.50 -9.33 -3.34
N ALA A 77 -9.10 -8.16 -3.85
CA ALA A 77 -7.82 -7.54 -3.57
C ALA A 77 -7.94 -6.01 -3.54
N ALA A 78 -7.11 -5.39 -2.70
CA ALA A 78 -6.96 -3.94 -2.62
C ALA A 78 -5.46 -3.61 -2.52
N VAL A 79 -5.01 -2.58 -3.25
CA VAL A 79 -3.63 -2.09 -3.19
C VAL A 79 -3.63 -0.68 -2.62
N VAL A 80 -2.79 -0.44 -1.61
CA VAL A 80 -2.54 0.91 -1.09
C VAL A 80 -1.15 1.34 -1.57
N SER A 81 -1.10 2.43 -2.34
CA SER A 81 0.13 3.02 -2.84
C SER A 81 0.54 4.25 -2.04
N TYR A 82 1.80 4.30 -1.62
CA TYR A 82 2.44 5.48 -1.02
C TYR A 82 3.53 5.98 -1.97
N LEU A 83 3.46 7.26 -2.34
CA LEU A 83 4.46 7.93 -3.17
C LEU A 83 5.35 8.79 -2.27
N PHE A 84 6.66 8.73 -2.49
CA PHE A 84 7.66 9.41 -1.66
C PHE A 84 8.45 10.42 -2.48
N GLN A 85 8.69 11.59 -1.90
CA GLN A 85 9.53 12.63 -2.47
C GLN A 85 10.83 12.74 -1.68
N VAL A 86 11.95 12.96 -2.38
CA VAL A 86 13.23 13.29 -1.73
C VAL A 86 13.13 14.71 -1.15
N GLY A 87 13.33 14.82 0.16
CA GLY A 87 13.37 16.10 0.87
C GLY A 87 14.80 16.50 1.23
N PHE A 88 15.07 17.80 1.27
CA PHE A 88 16.30 18.35 1.85
C PHE A 88 16.08 18.69 3.33
N PHE A 89 16.82 18.04 4.23
CA PHE A 89 16.91 18.47 5.62
C PHE A 89 17.87 19.68 5.71
N PHE A 90 17.34 20.89 5.73
CA PHE A 90 18.10 22.05 6.19
C PHE A 90 18.12 22.04 7.73
N ASN A 91 19.22 21.54 8.32
CA ASN A 91 19.57 21.91 9.70
C ASN A 91 19.90 23.40 9.72
N SER A 92 18.89 24.27 9.79
CA SER A 92 19.11 25.63 10.28
C SER A 92 19.49 25.52 11.74
N ILE A 93 20.79 25.55 12.01
CA ILE A 93 21.30 25.92 13.32
C ILE A 93 20.79 27.33 13.58
N LYS A 94 19.69 27.47 14.31
CA LYS A 94 19.39 28.72 15.01
C LYS A 94 20.28 28.75 16.24
N GLN A 95 21.48 29.32 16.10
CA GLN A 95 22.19 29.88 17.24
C GLN A 95 21.33 31.06 17.74
N ILE A 96 20.79 30.93 18.94
CA ILE A 96 20.39 32.04 19.80
C ILE A 96 21.29 31.93 21.03
#